data_AF-M0LXU2-F1
#
_entry.id   AF-M0LXU2-F1
#
_cell.length_a   1.000
_cell.length_b   1.000
_cell.length_c   1.000
_cell.angle_alpha   90.00
_cell.angle_beta   90.00
_cell.angle_gamma   90.00
#
_symmetry.space_group_name_H-M   'P 1'
#
loop_
_entity.id
_entity.type
_entity.pdbx_description
1 polymer ?
#
loop_
_entity_poly.entity_id
_entity_poly.type
_entity_poly.pdbx_seq_one_letter_code
_entity_poly.pdbx_strand_id
1 'polypeptide(L)'
;MRGGLAVVIAVLANVVLVLGVDALGIAPAFRALTIPPVAFLSALGAGGATVVYWLLGRFVSDADRTFVRVAVGVLLLSLVPDLALLAIDPAATLLAVIVLMAMHVVVAAVSLWVLVYWRAEQ
;
A
#
# COMPACT_ATOMS: atom_id res chain seq x y z
N MET A 1 12.43 13.89 4.26
CA MET A 1 12.91 12.68 4.97
C MET A 1 11.78 11.69 5.26
N ARG A 2 10.68 12.09 5.91
CA ARG A 2 9.56 11.19 6.28
C ARG A 2 8.91 10.45 5.11
N GLY A 3 8.68 11.13 3.99
CA GLY A 3 8.13 10.48 2.79
C GLY A 3 9.02 9.36 2.23
N GLY A 4 10.34 9.59 2.20
CA GLY A 4 11.30 8.56 1.82
C GLY A 4 11.29 7.37 2.80
N LEU A 5 11.15 7.65 4.10
CA LEU A 5 11.02 6.59 5.12
C LEU A 5 9.73 5.78 4.93
N ALA A 6 8.59 6.43 4.67
CA ALA A 6 7.32 5.76 4.40
C ALA A 6 7.42 4.83 3.20
N VAL A 7 8.07 5.29 2.11
CA VAL A 7 8.33 4.47 0.92
C VAL A 7 9.20 3.26 1.25
N VAL A 8 10.34 3.47 1.92
CA VAL A 8 11.26 2.38 2.24
C VAL A 8 10.60 1.35 3.15
N ILE A 9 9.92 1.78 4.22
CA ILE A 9 9.24 0.87 5.15
C ILE A 9 8.11 0.10 4.44
N ALA A 10 7.28 0.77 3.63
CA ALA A 10 6.19 0.11 2.93
C ALA A 10 6.70 -0.94 1.93
N VAL A 11 7.74 -0.61 1.16
CA VAL A 11 8.37 -1.54 0.21
C VAL A 11 8.93 -2.74 0.96
N LEU A 12 9.74 -2.52 2.00
CA LEU A 12 10.36 -3.61 2.75
C LEU A 12 9.32 -4.52 3.42
N ALA A 13 8.29 -3.93 4.04
CA ALA A 13 7.22 -4.71 4.68
C ALA A 13 6.50 -5.62 3.67
N ASN A 14 6.13 -5.08 2.50
CA ASN A 14 5.46 -5.87 1.47
C ASN A 14 6.38 -6.88 0.79
N VAL A 15 7.67 -6.58 0.61
CA VAL A 15 8.64 -7.56 0.11
C VAL A 15 8.77 -8.74 1.07
N VAL A 16 8.82 -8.48 2.38
CA VAL A 16 8.82 -9.56 3.40
C VAL A 16 7.54 -10.40 3.32
N LEU A 17 6.38 -9.77 3.10
CA LEU A 17 5.13 -10.50 2.91
C LEU A 17 5.15 -11.37 1.65
N VAL A 18 5.66 -10.87 0.52
CA VAL A 18 5.81 -11.66 -0.71
C VAL A 18 6.71 -12.88 -0.45
N LEU A 19 7.84 -12.71 0.23
CA LEU A 19 8.73 -13.81 0.56
C LEU A 19 8.03 -14.88 1.42
N GLY A 20 7.21 -14.46 2.39
CA GLY A 20 6.43 -15.38 3.21
C GLY A 20 5.36 -16.14 2.41
N VAL A 21 4.67 -15.46 1.51
CA VAL A 21 3.65 -16.04 0.61
C VAL A 21 4.27 -17.06 -0.34
N ASP A 22 5.41 -16.71 -0.94
CA ASP A 22 6.17 -17.58 -1.84
C ASP A 22 6.67 -18.83 -1.11
N ALA A 23 7.21 -18.68 0.10
CA ALA A 23 7.64 -19.80 0.94
C ALA A 23 6.49 -20.75 1.32
N LEU A 24 5.25 -20.25 1.38
CA LEU A 24 4.04 -21.03 1.64
C LEU A 24 3.41 -21.62 0.37
N GLY A 25 3.95 -21.31 -0.82
CA GLY A 25 3.44 -21.81 -2.10
C GLY A 25 2.06 -21.25 -2.46
N ILE A 26 1.71 -20.05 -1.97
CA ILE A 26 0.41 -19.42 -2.26
C ILE A 26 0.44 -18.83 -3.67
N ALA A 27 -0.31 -19.45 -4.59
CA ALA A 27 -0.51 -19.00 -5.97
C ALA A 27 0.81 -18.65 -6.72
N PRO A 28 1.75 -19.61 -6.89
CA PRO A 28 3.09 -19.36 -7.44
C PRO A 28 3.08 -18.86 -8.89
N ALA A 29 2.00 -19.08 -9.64
CA ALA A 29 1.82 -18.57 -11.00
C ALA A 29 1.27 -17.13 -11.06
N PHE A 30 0.83 -16.57 -9.92
CA PHE A 30 0.17 -15.27 -9.87
C PHE A 30 1.18 -14.12 -9.85
N ARG A 31 1.47 -13.59 -11.04
CA ARG A 31 2.54 -12.59 -11.23
C ARG A 31 2.36 -11.31 -10.44
N ALA A 32 1.13 -10.89 -10.16
CA ALA A 32 0.86 -9.70 -9.36
C ALA A 32 1.41 -9.81 -7.94
N LEU A 33 1.52 -11.03 -7.41
CA LEU A 33 2.04 -11.33 -6.08
C LEU A 33 3.51 -11.74 -6.10
N THR A 34 4.34 -11.00 -6.85
CA THR A 34 5.79 -11.19 -6.94
C THR A 34 6.54 -9.91 -6.55
N ILE A 35 7.84 -10.03 -6.25
CA ILE A 35 8.63 -8.93 -5.70
C ILE A 35 8.65 -7.70 -6.62
N PRO A 36 8.98 -7.79 -7.93
CA PRO A 36 9.09 -6.60 -8.76
C PRO A 36 7.82 -5.73 -8.82
N PRO A 37 6.62 -6.27 -9.12
CA PRO A 37 5.39 -5.47 -9.14
C PRO A 37 5.00 -4.96 -7.74
N VAL A 38 5.10 -5.81 -6.70
CA VAL A 38 4.73 -5.39 -5.34
C VAL A 38 5.64 -4.28 -4.82
N ALA A 39 6.95 -4.39 -5.02
CA ALA A 39 7.90 -3.35 -4.62
C ALA A 39 7.66 -2.04 -5.37
N PHE A 40 7.46 -2.10 -6.70
CA PHE A 40 7.18 -0.92 -7.50
C PHE A 40 5.87 -0.24 -7.10
N LEU A 41 4.77 -0.99 -6.99
CA LEU A 41 3.46 -0.45 -6.63
C LEU A 41 3.43 0.07 -5.18
N SER A 42 4.14 -0.58 -4.26
CA SER A 42 4.29 -0.08 -2.88
C SER A 42 5.03 1.25 -2.84
N ALA A 43 6.11 1.38 -3.62
CA ALA A 43 6.84 2.63 -3.73
C ALA A 43 5.99 3.74 -4.36
N LEU A 44 5.24 3.41 -5.41
CA LEU A 44 4.32 4.36 -6.06
C LEU A 44 3.19 4.79 -5.12
N GLY A 45 2.59 3.86 -4.37
CA GLY A 45 1.52 4.14 -3.42
C GLY A 45 1.99 5.04 -2.27
N ALA A 46 3.08 4.69 -1.61
CA ALA A 46 3.65 5.50 -0.51
C ALA A 46 4.24 6.83 -1.01
N GLY A 47 4.81 6.86 -2.21
CA GLY A 47 5.30 8.07 -2.86
C GLY A 47 4.17 9.03 -3.22
N GLY A 48 3.09 8.50 -3.81
CA GLY A 48 1.87 9.25 -4.09
C GLY A 48 1.24 9.79 -2.82
N ALA A 49 1.13 8.98 -1.77
CA ALA A 49 0.65 9.40 -0.45
C ALA A 49 1.49 10.54 0.14
N THR A 50 2.81 10.47 0.00
CA THR A 50 3.72 11.55 0.41
C THR A 50 3.43 12.86 -0.32
N VAL A 51 3.27 12.81 -1.65
CA VAL A 51 2.96 14.00 -2.47
C VAL A 51 1.62 14.59 -2.08
N VAL A 52 0.59 13.76 -1.91
CA VAL A 52 -0.74 14.20 -1.49
C VAL A 52 -0.69 14.85 -0.12
N TYR A 53 -0.03 14.24 0.86
CA TYR A 53 0.10 14.81 2.20
C TYR A 53 0.82 16.17 2.17
N TRP A 54 1.90 16.27 1.40
CA TRP A 54 2.62 17.53 1.22
C TRP A 54 1.74 18.63 0.60
N LEU A 55 0.94 18.30 -0.42
CA LEU A 55 -0.01 19.24 -1.03
C LEU A 55 -1.08 19.68 -0.03
N LEU A 56 -1.68 18.74 0.71
CA LEU A 56 -2.70 19.06 1.72
C LEU A 56 -2.15 19.99 2.80
N GLY A 57 -0.92 19.77 3.27
CA GLY A 57 -0.27 20.65 4.25
C GLY A 57 -0.03 22.08 3.75
N ARG A 58 -0.09 22.32 2.44
CA ARG A 58 0.10 23.64 1.83
C ARG A 58 -1.21 24.38 1.55
N PHE A 59 -2.31 23.65 1.36
CA PHE A 59 -3.58 24.21 0.88
C PHE A 59 -4.78 23.98 1.82
N VAL A 60 -4.65 23.11 2.83
CA VAL A 60 -5.77 22.70 3.69
C VAL A 60 -5.42 22.94 5.17
N SER A 61 -6.34 23.56 5.91
CA SER A 61 -6.14 23.91 7.33
C SER A 61 -6.07 22.70 8.26
N ASP A 62 -6.82 21.62 7.96
CA ASP A 62 -6.84 20.36 8.71
C ASP A 62 -6.31 19.23 7.81
N ALA A 63 -5.02 19.32 7.49
CA ALA A 63 -4.35 18.43 6.54
C ALA A 63 -4.34 16.97 7.02
N ASP A 64 -4.14 16.72 8.31
CA ASP A 64 -4.04 15.37 8.88
C ASP A 64 -5.37 14.61 8.76
N ARG A 65 -6.48 15.22 9.20
CA ARG A 65 -7.81 14.61 9.10
C ARG A 65 -8.24 14.42 7.65
N THR A 66 -7.91 15.38 6.80
CA THR A 66 -8.21 15.30 5.36
C THR A 66 -7.40 14.18 4.70
N PHE A 67 -6.13 14.05 5.04
CA PHE A 67 -5.26 13.00 4.52
C PHE A 67 -5.74 11.61 4.93
N VAL A 68 -6.14 11.40 6.18
CA VAL A 68 -6.71 10.12 6.63
C VAL A 68 -7.92 9.73 5.78
N ARG A 69 -8.84 10.68 5.52
CA ARG A 69 -10.02 10.43 4.67
C ARG A 69 -9.64 10.08 3.23
N VAL A 70 -8.69 10.82 2.65
CA VAL A 70 -8.19 10.55 1.31
C VAL A 70 -7.50 9.20 1.24
N ALA A 71 -6.65 8.86 2.20
CA ALA A 71 -5.96 7.58 2.28
C ALA A 71 -6.93 6.41 2.38
N VAL A 72 -8.00 6.53 3.19
CA VAL A 72 -9.07 5.52 3.25
C VAL A 72 -9.78 5.40 1.90
N GLY A 73 -10.13 6.52 1.25
CA GLY A 73 -10.76 6.50 -0.06
C GLY A 73 -9.89 5.85 -1.14
N VAL A 74 -8.60 6.19 -1.17
CA VAL A 74 -7.61 5.61 -2.09
C VAL A 74 -7.38 4.13 -1.79
N LEU A 75 -7.31 3.73 -0.51
CA LEU A 75 -7.21 2.33 -0.12
C LEU A 75 -8.39 1.55 -0.69
N LEU A 76 -9.63 1.99 -0.43
CA LEU A 76 -10.83 1.32 -0.94
C LEU A 76 -10.85 1.25 -2.47
N LEU A 77 -10.50 2.35 -3.14
CA LEU A 77 -10.39 2.38 -4.60
C LEU A 77 -9.34 1.40 -5.12
N SER A 78 -8.22 1.26 -4.40
CA SER A 78 -7.12 0.37 -4.78
C SER A 78 -7.45 -1.11 -4.65
N LEU A 79 -8.54 -1.47 -3.95
CA LEU A 79 -9.04 -2.85 -3.87
C LEU A 79 -9.83 -3.28 -5.12
N VAL A 80 -10.33 -2.32 -5.91
CA VAL A 80 -11.11 -2.63 -7.13
C VAL A 80 -10.29 -3.40 -8.16
N PRO A 81 -9.04 -2.98 -8.49
CA PRO A 81 -8.14 -3.79 -9.32
C PRO A 81 -7.91 -5.21 -8.80
N ASP A 82 -7.76 -5.40 -7.49
CA ASP A 82 -7.51 -6.71 -6.88
C ASP A 82 -8.70 -7.66 -7.09
N LEU A 83 -9.91 -7.14 -6.88
CA LEU A 83 -11.15 -7.89 -7.15
C LEU A 83 -11.33 -8.17 -8.65
N ALA A 84 -10.93 -7.24 -9.52
CA ALA A 84 -10.96 -7.45 -10.96
C ALA A 84 -10.01 -8.58 -11.38
N LEU A 85 -8.81 -8.67 -10.78
CA LEU A 85 -7.84 -9.75 -11.03
C LEU A 85 -8.44 -11.14 -10.75
N LEU A 86 -9.29 -11.27 -9.72
CA LEU A 86 -9.99 -12.52 -9.43
C LEU A 86 -10.90 -13.00 -10.57
N ALA A 87 -11.39 -12.07 -11.42
CA ALA A 87 -12.27 -12.38 -12.54
C ALA A 87 -11.53 -12.57 -13.87
N ILE A 88 -10.35 -11.95 -14.04
CA ILE A 88 -9.65 -11.87 -15.35
C ILE A 88 -8.35 -12.67 -15.41
N ASP A 89 -7.70 -12.95 -14.28
CA ASP A 89 -6.44 -13.71 -14.23
C ASP A 89 -6.72 -15.14 -13.75
N PRO A 90 -6.55 -16.17 -14.60
CA PRO A 90 -6.78 -17.55 -14.20
C PRO A 90 -5.82 -18.06 -13.11
N ALA A 91 -4.69 -17.37 -12.88
CA ALA A 91 -3.77 -17.68 -11.79
C ALA A 91 -4.19 -17.05 -10.45
N ALA A 92 -5.16 -16.13 -10.43
CA ALA A 92 -5.63 -15.48 -9.21
C ALA A 92 -6.52 -16.43 -8.39
N THR A 93 -6.11 -16.68 -7.14
CA THR A 93 -6.95 -17.37 -6.15
C THR A 93 -7.55 -16.37 -5.18
N LEU A 94 -8.69 -16.69 -4.57
CA LEU A 94 -9.31 -15.83 -3.55
C LEU A 94 -8.32 -15.50 -2.41
N LEU A 95 -7.55 -16.48 -1.96
CA LEU A 95 -6.54 -16.28 -0.92
C LEU A 95 -5.44 -15.31 -1.38
N ALA A 96 -4.91 -15.49 -2.60
CA ALA A 96 -3.87 -14.61 -3.14
C ALA A 96 -4.36 -13.17 -3.32
N VAL A 97 -5.61 -12.99 -3.72
CA VAL A 97 -6.25 -11.66 -3.84
C VAL A 97 -6.42 -11.01 -2.47
N ILE A 98 -6.86 -11.76 -1.45
CA ILE A 98 -6.94 -11.23 -0.07
C ILE A 98 -5.56 -10.80 0.44
N VAL A 99 -4.52 -11.58 0.15
CA VAL A 99 -3.14 -11.21 0.49
C VAL A 99 -2.70 -9.94 -0.24
N LEU A 100 -3.00 -9.82 -1.53
CA LEU A 100 -2.70 -8.62 -2.31
C LEU A 100 -3.40 -7.39 -1.73
N MET A 101 -4.69 -7.50 -1.42
CA MET A 101 -5.46 -6.44 -0.73
C MET A 101 -4.84 -6.07 0.62
N ALA A 102 -4.35 -7.04 1.39
CA ALA A 102 -3.67 -6.79 2.67
C ALA A 102 -2.37 -5.99 2.47
N MET A 103 -1.63 -6.21 1.38
CA MET A 103 -0.43 -5.41 1.06
C MET A 103 -0.77 -3.93 0.81
N HIS A 104 -1.96 -3.62 0.28
CA HIS A 104 -2.43 -2.25 0.13
C HIS A 104 -2.74 -1.61 1.49
N VAL A 105 -3.34 -2.38 2.41
CA VAL A 105 -3.55 -1.95 3.80
C VAL A 105 -2.22 -1.65 4.47
N VAL A 106 -1.18 -2.45 4.25
CA VAL A 106 0.17 -2.19 4.77
C VAL A 106 0.74 -0.85 4.27
N VAL A 107 0.65 -0.57 2.96
CA VAL A 107 1.10 0.72 2.40
C VAL A 107 0.36 1.88 3.04
N ALA A 108 -0.97 1.77 3.18
CA ALA A 108 -1.79 2.82 3.77
C ALA A 108 -1.47 3.01 5.26
N ALA A 109 -1.36 1.93 6.03
CA ALA A 109 -1.05 1.96 7.45
C ALA A 109 0.32 2.58 7.73
N VAL A 110 1.36 2.16 6.99
CA VAL A 110 2.71 2.74 7.09
C VAL A 110 2.68 4.22 6.73
N SER A 111 1.97 4.59 5.66
CA SER A 111 1.89 6.00 5.22
C SER A 111 1.19 6.86 6.27
N LEU A 112 0.09 6.40 6.86
CA LEU A 112 -0.62 7.10 7.93
C LEU A 112 0.25 7.22 9.19
N TRP A 113 0.90 6.13 9.60
CA TRP A 113 1.76 6.13 10.77
C TRP A 113 2.94 7.10 10.62
N VAL A 114 3.70 7.01 9.52
CA VAL A 114 4.89 7.84 9.32
C VAL A 114 4.56 9.31 9.06
N LEU A 115 3.49 9.60 8.30
CA LEU A 115 3.19 10.96 7.88
C LEU A 115 2.35 11.72 8.91
N VAL A 116 1.40 11.04 9.57
CA VAL A 116 0.44 11.67 10.51
C VAL A 116 0.84 11.39 11.97
N TYR A 117 0.87 10.12 12.38
CA TYR A 117 0.90 9.78 13.81
C TYR A 117 2.27 9.90 14.47
N TRP A 118 3.35 9.58 13.75
CA TRP A 118 4.72 9.77 14.24
C TRP A 118 5.00 11.22 14.65
N ARG A 119 4.27 12.20 14.08
CA ARG A 119 4.37 13.62 14.47
C ARG A 119 3.68 13.91 15.80
N ALA A 120 2.52 13.29 16.06
CA ALA A 120 1.73 13.57 17.25
C ALA A 120 2.41 13.06 18.54
N GLU A 121 3.33 12.10 18.42
CA GLU A 121 4.10 11.54 19.53
C GLU A 121 5.38 12.33 19.88
N GLN A 122 5.72 13.39 19.14
CA GLN A 122 6.87 14.29 19.40
C GLN A 122 6.42 15.72 19.71
#